data_AF-A0A7J0BRN6-F1
#
_entry.id   AF-A0A7J0BRN6-F1
#
_cell.length_a   1.000
_cell.length_b   1.000
_cell.length_c   1.000
_cell.angle_alpha   90.00
_cell.angle_beta   90.00
_cell.angle_gamma   90.00
#
_symmetry.space_group_name_H-M   'P 1'
#
loop_
_entity.id
_entity.type
_entity.pdbx_description
1 polymer ?
#
loop_
_entity_poly.entity_id
_entity_poly.type
_entity_poly.pdbx_seq_one_letter_code
_entity_poly.pdbx_strand_id
1 'polypeptide(L)'
;MTGWLKVVGLGPGHASLLTPQAAQALAQADVIVGYTLYVDLVPPELKAGKEIIATGMMGEMERCAAALACAQAGRNTAVVCSGDPGIYAMAGLVFELAEERAVSAGQALANGLPKASGLPKDSGLPKNRLHKSVPIQTGQLQAEQMQAARPPLSESKGQPADMPDIEIIAGVPALSAAAALLGAPLMHDFACISLSDLLTPWEVIEKRLACAAEGDFVIVLYNPKSKKRHWQLPRALEIVATHRTAETPVGIVRQAHRPEQAVLVTSLAECSPEDVDMLSILIIGNSSTRRMGRHMVTPRGYMTKYRHRE
;
A
#
# COMPACT_ATOMS: atom_id res chain seq x y z
N MET A 1 -6.17 2.46 30.04
CA MET A 1 -5.16 1.89 29.12
C MET A 1 -5.54 2.32 27.72
N THR A 2 -4.57 2.66 26.88
CA THR A 2 -4.82 2.92 25.46
C THR A 2 -5.21 1.62 24.75
N GLY A 3 -6.04 1.74 23.72
CA GLY A 3 -6.35 0.65 22.79
C GLY A 3 -5.27 0.57 21.71
N TRP A 4 -5.28 -0.50 20.92
CA TRP A 4 -4.39 -0.59 19.76
C TRP A 4 -4.98 0.08 18.52
N LEU A 5 -4.11 0.47 17.59
CA LEU A 5 -4.49 0.95 16.25
C LEU A 5 -3.87 0.05 15.18
N LYS A 6 -4.69 -0.72 14.47
CA LYS A 6 -4.25 -1.57 13.36
C LYS A 6 -4.68 -0.97 12.03
N VAL A 7 -3.75 -0.76 11.10
CA VAL A 7 -4.09 -0.39 9.72
C VAL A 7 -4.14 -1.67 8.88
N VAL A 8 -5.31 -2.03 8.38
CA VAL A 8 -5.64 -3.37 7.88
C VAL A 8 -5.87 -3.38 6.38
N GLY A 9 -5.08 -4.18 5.66
CA GLY A 9 -5.27 -4.45 4.25
C GLY A 9 -6.36 -5.49 3.99
N LEU A 10 -7.42 -5.09 3.28
CA LEU A 10 -8.54 -5.97 2.93
C LEU A 10 -8.26 -6.85 1.71
N GLY A 11 -7.15 -6.61 1.00
CA GLY A 11 -6.94 -7.21 -0.31
C GLY A 11 -7.75 -6.52 -1.43
N PRO A 12 -7.78 -7.09 -2.65
CA PRO A 12 -8.28 -6.39 -3.83
C PRO A 12 -9.81 -6.27 -3.90
N GLY A 13 -10.56 -7.12 -3.18
CA GLY A 13 -12.02 -7.05 -3.15
C GLY A 13 -12.68 -8.28 -2.56
N HIS A 14 -12.45 -9.46 -3.15
CA HIS A 14 -13.11 -10.69 -2.71
C HIS A 14 -12.62 -11.15 -1.33
N ALA A 15 -13.55 -11.56 -0.46
CA ALA A 15 -13.27 -11.96 0.91
C ALA A 15 -12.29 -13.14 1.03
N SER A 16 -12.20 -14.01 0.02
CA SER A 16 -11.22 -15.12 0.01
C SER A 16 -9.75 -14.66 -0.08
N LEU A 17 -9.50 -13.39 -0.37
CA LEU A 17 -8.17 -12.78 -0.39
C LEU A 17 -7.91 -11.92 0.86
N LEU A 18 -8.85 -11.88 1.80
CA LEU A 18 -8.63 -11.34 3.13
C LEU A 18 -7.68 -12.28 3.87
N THR A 19 -6.57 -11.75 4.39
CA THR A 19 -5.62 -12.58 5.12
C THR A 19 -6.21 -13.01 6.47
N PRO A 20 -5.85 -14.18 7.02
CA PRO A 20 -6.28 -14.58 8.36
C PRO A 20 -5.92 -13.55 9.44
N GLN A 21 -4.76 -12.89 9.30
CA GLN A 21 -4.33 -11.81 10.20
C GLN A 21 -5.25 -10.59 10.12
N ALA A 22 -5.69 -10.19 8.92
CA ALA A 22 -6.64 -9.10 8.74
C ALA A 22 -8.01 -9.45 9.32
N ALA A 23 -8.51 -10.66 9.07
CA ALA A 23 -9.77 -11.14 9.65
C ALA A 23 -9.74 -11.15 11.18
N GLN A 24 -8.65 -11.62 11.79
CA GLN A 24 -8.47 -11.62 13.24
C GLN A 24 -8.43 -10.19 13.82
N ALA A 25 -7.69 -9.28 13.19
CA ALA A 25 -7.63 -7.88 13.61
C ALA A 25 -9.02 -7.23 13.58
N LEU A 26 -9.78 -7.47 12.52
CA LEU A 26 -11.16 -6.97 12.41
C LEU A 26 -12.07 -7.58 13.49
N ALA A 27 -11.97 -8.89 13.73
CA ALA A 27 -12.77 -9.56 14.75
C ALA A 27 -12.53 -8.98 16.16
N GLN A 28 -11.30 -8.60 16.48
CA GLN A 28 -10.89 -8.01 17.77
C GLN A 28 -11.16 -6.50 17.89
N ALA A 29 -11.51 -5.82 16.79
CA ALA A 29 -11.74 -4.37 16.80
C ALA A 29 -13.07 -4.01 17.46
N ASP A 30 -13.08 -2.95 18.26
CA ASP A 30 -14.29 -2.28 18.74
C ASP A 30 -14.82 -1.28 17.68
N VAL A 31 -13.89 -0.65 16.97
CA VAL A 31 -14.16 0.40 15.97
C VAL A 31 -13.50 0.05 14.65
N ILE A 32 -14.25 0.14 13.54
CA ILE A 32 -13.73 0.07 12.18
C ILE A 32 -13.84 1.46 11.55
N VAL A 33 -12.69 1.97 11.08
CA VAL A 33 -12.58 3.27 10.41
C VAL A 33 -12.17 3.05 8.96
N GLY A 34 -12.83 3.69 8.00
CA GLY A 34 -12.46 3.51 6.60
C GLY A 34 -13.17 4.41 5.61
N TYR A 35 -12.75 4.36 4.36
CA TYR A 35 -13.55 4.92 3.26
C TYR A 35 -14.79 4.06 3.05
N THR A 36 -15.95 4.66 2.81
CA THR A 36 -17.25 3.96 2.71
C THR A 36 -17.18 2.70 1.85
N LEU A 37 -16.62 2.79 0.64
CA LEU A 37 -16.52 1.63 -0.27
C LEU A 37 -15.59 0.53 0.23
N TYR A 38 -14.64 0.82 1.12
CA TYR A 38 -13.77 -0.20 1.72
C TYR A 38 -14.42 -0.85 2.93
N VAL A 39 -15.16 -0.07 3.72
CA VAL A 39 -15.99 -0.61 4.80
C VAL A 39 -17.03 -1.59 4.23
N ASP A 40 -17.58 -1.31 3.04
CA ASP A 40 -18.51 -2.23 2.37
C ASP A 40 -17.87 -3.58 2.02
N LEU A 41 -16.56 -3.62 1.75
CA LEU A 41 -15.82 -4.86 1.46
C LEU A 41 -15.56 -5.72 2.71
N VAL A 42 -15.65 -5.15 3.91
CA VAL A 42 -15.48 -5.93 5.14
C VAL A 42 -16.64 -6.93 5.26
N PRO A 43 -16.37 -8.24 5.49
CA PRO A 43 -17.42 -9.24 5.64
C PRO A 43 -18.44 -8.83 6.72
N PRO A 44 -19.76 -8.98 6.47
CA PRO A 44 -20.82 -8.53 7.39
C PRO A 44 -20.65 -9.05 8.83
N GLU A 45 -20.26 -10.30 8.98
CA GLU A 45 -20.00 -10.95 10.27
C GLU A 45 -18.84 -10.32 11.04
N LEU A 46 -17.85 -9.76 10.33
CA LEU A 46 -16.74 -9.03 10.93
C LEU A 46 -17.07 -7.55 11.20
N LYS A 47 -18.21 -7.04 10.71
CA LYS A 47 -18.71 -5.69 11.03
C LYS A 47 -19.73 -5.69 12.16
N ALA A 48 -20.44 -6.80 12.35
CA ALA A 48 -21.55 -6.89 13.29
C ALA A 48 -21.13 -6.49 14.71
N GLY A 49 -21.89 -5.58 15.33
CA GLY A 49 -21.66 -5.12 16.70
C GLY A 49 -20.51 -4.12 16.89
N LYS A 50 -19.86 -3.68 15.81
CA LYS A 50 -18.74 -2.73 15.87
C LYS A 50 -19.21 -1.31 15.52
N GLU A 51 -18.56 -0.31 16.11
CA GLU A 51 -18.75 1.07 15.67
C GLU A 51 -18.08 1.28 14.31
N ILE A 52 -18.79 1.92 13.39
CA ILE A 52 -18.30 2.22 12.05
C ILE A 52 -18.12 3.72 11.90
N ILE A 53 -16.89 4.16 11.65
CA ILE A 53 -16.56 5.54 11.29
C ILE A 53 -16.15 5.55 9.82
N ALA A 54 -17.06 5.99 8.96
CA ALA A 54 -16.80 6.05 7.52
C ALA A 54 -16.90 7.48 7.01
N THR A 55 -15.95 7.88 6.16
CA THR A 55 -16.02 9.15 5.42
C THR A 55 -15.99 8.91 3.92
N GLY A 56 -16.40 9.90 3.14
CA GLY A 56 -16.32 9.89 1.68
C GLY A 56 -14.90 10.13 1.15
N MET A 57 -14.80 10.45 -0.15
CA MET A 57 -13.52 10.85 -0.74
C MET A 57 -13.00 12.14 -0.09
N MET A 58 -11.66 12.35 -0.10
CA MET A 58 -11.00 13.54 0.45
C MET A 58 -11.07 13.69 1.99
N GLY A 59 -11.57 12.66 2.69
CA GLY A 59 -11.66 12.61 4.15
C GLY A 59 -10.51 11.85 4.82
N GLU A 60 -9.36 11.68 4.16
CA GLU A 60 -8.23 10.90 4.66
C GLU A 60 -7.75 11.38 6.05
N MET A 61 -7.58 12.69 6.21
CA MET A 61 -7.15 13.34 7.45
C MET A 61 -8.15 13.07 8.59
N GLU A 62 -9.43 13.28 8.33
CA GLU A 62 -10.51 13.06 9.30
C GLU A 62 -10.56 11.60 9.76
N ARG A 63 -10.43 10.64 8.83
CA ARG A 63 -10.41 9.20 9.16
C ARG A 63 -9.25 8.85 10.07
N CYS A 64 -8.03 9.22 9.70
CA CYS A 64 -6.87 8.92 10.54
C CYS A 64 -6.96 9.62 11.90
N ALA A 65 -7.40 10.88 11.93
CA ALA A 65 -7.57 11.62 13.16
C ALA A 65 -8.60 10.98 14.10
N ALA A 66 -9.73 10.52 13.57
CA ALA A 66 -10.75 9.81 14.31
C ALA A 66 -10.22 8.47 14.83
N ALA A 67 -9.51 7.71 14.00
CA ALA A 67 -8.98 6.41 14.39
C ALA A 67 -7.96 6.51 15.54
N LEU A 68 -7.04 7.48 15.45
CA LEU A 68 -6.10 7.79 16.54
C LEU A 68 -6.84 8.15 17.82
N ALA A 69 -7.85 9.03 17.74
CA ALA A 69 -8.64 9.42 18.91
C ALA A 69 -9.36 8.23 19.57
N CYS A 70 -9.91 7.31 18.78
CA CYS A 70 -10.57 6.10 19.29
C CYS A 70 -9.59 5.20 20.06
N ALA A 71 -8.40 4.97 19.50
CA ALA A 71 -7.37 4.16 20.13
C ALA A 71 -6.81 4.82 21.40
N GLN A 72 -6.60 6.14 21.39
CA GLN A 72 -6.22 6.92 22.58
C GLN A 72 -7.27 6.81 23.70
N ALA A 73 -8.56 6.77 23.33
CA ALA A 73 -9.66 6.57 24.27
C ALA A 73 -9.80 5.13 24.81
N GLY A 74 -8.87 4.22 24.47
CA GLY A 74 -8.88 2.85 24.98
C GLY A 74 -9.55 1.82 24.07
N ARG A 75 -10.02 2.22 22.88
CA ARG A 75 -10.78 1.35 21.97
C ARG A 75 -9.91 0.71 20.92
N ASN A 76 -10.03 -0.60 20.76
CA ASN A 76 -9.33 -1.35 19.72
C ASN A 76 -9.83 -0.92 18.34
N THR A 77 -8.97 -0.28 17.55
CA THR A 77 -9.40 0.43 16.35
C THR A 77 -8.71 -0.12 15.10
N ALA A 78 -9.49 -0.52 14.10
CA ALA A 78 -9.01 -0.99 12.81
C ALA A 78 -9.27 0.05 11.71
N VAL A 79 -8.22 0.54 11.05
CA VAL A 79 -8.31 1.41 9.86
C VAL A 79 -8.23 0.56 8.60
N VAL A 80 -9.32 0.40 7.87
CA VAL A 80 -9.35 -0.48 6.70
C VAL A 80 -8.91 0.21 5.41
N CYS A 81 -8.07 -0.49 4.64
CA CYS A 81 -7.56 -0.09 3.34
C CYS A 81 -7.88 -1.16 2.29
N SER A 82 -8.21 -0.74 1.06
CA SER A 82 -8.16 -1.63 -0.10
C SER A 82 -6.72 -2.06 -0.38
N GLY A 83 -6.52 -3.32 -0.76
CA GLY A 83 -5.19 -3.84 -1.09
C GLY A 83 -4.31 -3.95 0.15
N ASP A 84 -3.13 -3.31 0.08
CA ASP A 84 -2.17 -3.25 1.18
C ASP A 84 -2.09 -1.80 1.74
N PRO A 85 -2.07 -1.60 3.07
CA PRO A 85 -2.04 -0.26 3.66
C PRO A 85 -0.77 0.54 3.39
N GLY A 86 0.34 -0.14 3.07
CA GLY A 86 1.63 0.47 2.76
C GLY A 86 1.78 0.94 1.32
N ILE A 87 0.81 0.63 0.43
CA ILE A 87 0.89 0.95 -1.00
C ILE A 87 -0.21 1.94 -1.36
N TYR A 88 0.17 3.23 -1.47
CA TYR A 88 -0.72 4.34 -1.82
C TYR A 88 -2.03 4.38 -1.00
N ALA A 89 -1.93 4.04 0.29
CA ALA A 89 -3.04 3.95 1.22
C ALA A 89 -2.72 4.68 2.53
N MET A 90 -3.39 4.32 3.63
CA MET A 90 -3.47 5.16 4.83
C MET A 90 -2.28 5.03 5.80
N ALA A 91 -1.41 4.02 5.66
CA ALA A 91 -0.37 3.76 6.66
C ALA A 91 0.56 4.96 6.89
N GLY A 92 1.05 5.58 5.80
CA GLY A 92 1.91 6.76 5.89
C GLY A 92 1.24 7.91 6.64
N LEU A 93 0.00 8.23 6.27
CA LEU A 93 -0.75 9.31 6.91
C LEU A 93 -1.06 9.04 8.38
N VAL A 94 -1.33 7.78 8.77
CA VAL A 94 -1.51 7.41 10.18
C VAL A 94 -0.25 7.73 10.99
N PHE A 95 0.93 7.38 10.46
CA PHE A 95 2.21 7.69 11.13
C PHE A 95 2.48 9.20 11.18
N GLU A 96 2.27 9.93 10.09
CA GLU A 96 2.46 11.39 10.03
C GLU A 96 1.61 12.11 11.08
N LEU A 97 0.32 11.76 11.21
CA LEU A 97 -0.56 12.37 12.22
C LEU A 97 -0.22 11.95 13.65
N ALA A 98 0.26 10.72 13.84
CA ALA A 98 0.73 10.28 15.16
C ALA A 98 1.98 11.08 15.59
N GLU A 99 2.92 11.31 14.67
CA GLU A 99 4.10 12.14 14.91
C GLU A 99 3.71 13.60 15.21
N GLU A 100 2.82 14.20 14.43
CA GLU A 100 2.36 15.57 14.64
C GLU A 100 1.70 15.75 16.02
N ARG A 101 0.87 14.79 16.44
CA ARG A 101 0.25 14.78 17.78
C ARG A 101 1.28 14.61 18.89
N ALA A 102 2.29 13.75 18.67
CA ALA A 102 3.35 13.54 19.65
C ALA A 102 4.20 14.80 19.87
N VAL A 103 4.57 15.49 18.79
CA VAL A 103 5.29 16.78 18.85
C VAL A 103 4.44 17.82 19.58
N SER A 104 3.15 17.93 19.24
CA SER A 104 2.23 18.90 19.85
C SER A 104 2.08 18.66 21.36
N ALA A 105 1.95 17.40 21.79
CA ALA A 105 1.87 17.04 23.20
C ALA A 105 3.18 17.32 23.96
N GLY A 106 4.33 17.01 23.34
CA GLY A 106 5.65 17.30 23.91
C GLY A 106 5.93 18.79 24.09
N GLN A 107 5.51 19.63 23.14
CA GLN A 107 5.60 21.09 23.25
C GLN A 107 4.70 21.65 24.36
N ALA A 108 3.47 21.13 24.51
CA ALA A 108 2.57 21.52 25.59
C ALA A 108 3.16 21.19 26.98
N LEU A 109 3.79 20.02 27.13
CA LEU A 109 4.49 19.61 28.35
C LEU A 109 5.72 20.49 28.62
N ALA A 110 6.52 20.80 27.60
CA ALA A 110 7.70 21.66 27.73
C ALA A 110 7.34 23.12 28.10
N ASN A 111 6.21 23.63 27.61
CA ASN A 111 5.72 24.97 27.94
C ASN A 111 5.13 25.08 29.36
N GLY A 112 4.81 23.95 30.01
CA GLY A 112 4.30 23.88 31.39
C GLY A 112 5.38 23.62 32.45
N LEU A 113 6.62 23.34 32.08
CA LEU A 113 7.73 23.05 32.99
C LEU A 113 8.57 24.32 33.25
N PRO A 114 8.95 24.64 34.50
CA PRO A 114 9.92 25.71 34.76
C PRO A 114 11.26 25.36 34.07
N LYS A 115 11.88 26.36 33.42
CA LYS A 115 13.12 26.19 32.65
C LYS A 115 14.23 25.60 33.52
N ALA A 116 14.52 24.32 33.32
CA ALA A 116 15.69 23.67 33.90
C ALA A 116 16.95 24.16 33.16
N SER A 117 17.85 24.80 33.90
CA SER A 117 19.15 25.23 33.41
C SER A 117 20.11 24.04 33.31
N GLY A 118 20.60 23.78 32.09
CA GLY A 118 21.83 23.03 31.83
C GLY A 118 21.64 21.56 31.46
N LEU A 119 21.90 21.22 30.19
CA LEU A 119 22.23 19.86 29.75
C LEU A 119 23.48 19.91 28.84
N PRO A 120 24.41 18.95 28.95
CA PRO A 120 25.60 18.92 28.12
C PRO A 120 25.27 18.48 26.68
N LYS A 121 26.07 19.02 25.74
CA LYS A 121 26.08 18.63 24.33
C LYS A 121 26.81 17.29 24.16
N ASP A 122 26.08 16.23 23.83
CA ASP A 122 26.54 15.22 22.88
C ASP A 122 25.36 14.35 22.43
N SER A 123 25.04 14.34 21.12
CA SER A 123 23.99 13.48 20.56
C SER A 123 24.53 12.75 19.35
N GLY A 124 25.29 11.69 19.61
CA GLY A 124 25.57 10.66 18.61
C GLY A 124 24.26 10.07 18.08
N LEU A 125 24.04 10.20 16.77
CA LEU A 125 22.91 9.61 16.07
C LEU A 125 22.90 8.07 16.25
N PRO A 126 21.77 7.44 16.60
CA PRO A 126 21.70 5.99 16.67
C PRO A 126 21.84 5.38 15.28
N LYS A 127 22.75 4.41 15.15
CA LYS A 127 22.92 3.61 13.93
C LYS A 127 21.72 2.64 13.82
N ASN A 128 20.85 2.85 12.83
CA ASN A 128 19.78 1.91 12.48
C ASN A 128 20.38 0.51 12.26
N ARG A 129 20.02 -0.45 13.11
CA ARG A 129 20.46 -1.85 13.04
C ARG A 129 19.25 -2.67 12.57
N LEU A 130 19.37 -3.37 11.44
CA LEU A 130 18.37 -4.35 11.00
C LEU A 130 18.10 -5.34 12.15
N HIS A 131 16.86 -5.40 12.62
CA HIS A 131 16.47 -6.33 13.68
C HIS A 131 16.52 -7.77 13.14
N LYS A 132 17.26 -8.64 13.82
CA LYS A 132 17.36 -10.06 13.46
C LYS A 132 15.99 -10.71 13.68
N SER A 133 15.47 -11.37 12.65
CA SER A 133 14.27 -12.19 12.73
C SER A 133 14.46 -13.32 13.75
N VAL A 134 13.42 -13.56 14.55
CA VAL A 134 13.33 -14.75 15.42
C VAL A 134 13.16 -15.99 14.53
N PRO A 135 13.90 -17.09 14.75
CA PRO A 135 13.71 -18.31 13.96
C PRO A 135 12.30 -18.88 14.18
N ILE A 136 11.55 -19.03 13.09
CA ILE A 136 10.22 -19.64 13.10
C ILE A 136 10.40 -21.16 13.21
N GLN A 137 10.09 -21.74 14.38
CA GLN A 137 10.01 -23.20 14.52
C GLN A 137 8.74 -23.70 13.83
N THR A 138 8.93 -24.60 12.86
CA THR A 138 7.86 -25.24 12.08
C THR A 138 7.08 -26.24 12.94
N GLY A 139 6.05 -25.75 13.60
CA GLY A 139 4.92 -26.50 14.16
C GLY A 139 3.71 -25.56 14.10
N GLN A 140 2.51 -26.08 13.86
CA GLN A 140 1.28 -25.29 13.63
C GLN A 140 1.13 -24.12 14.62
N LEU A 141 1.59 -22.93 14.23
CA LEU A 141 1.42 -21.73 15.03
C LEU A 141 -0.02 -21.26 14.81
N GLN A 142 -0.81 -21.26 15.88
CA GLN A 142 -2.05 -20.52 15.90
C GLN A 142 -1.70 -19.04 15.68
N ALA A 143 -2.49 -18.30 14.89
CA ALA A 143 -2.17 -16.92 14.45
C ALA A 143 -1.76 -15.97 15.59
N GLU A 144 -2.22 -16.25 16.82
CA GLU A 144 -1.85 -15.58 18.07
C GLU A 144 -0.34 -15.63 18.37
N GLN A 145 0.34 -16.74 18.07
CA GLN A 145 1.78 -16.90 18.33
C GLN A 145 2.66 -16.11 17.33
N MET A 146 2.15 -15.78 16.14
CA MET A 146 2.85 -14.90 15.20
C MET A 146 2.74 -13.43 15.59
N GLN A 147 1.63 -13.00 16.21
CA GLN A 147 1.48 -11.64 16.75
C GLN A 147 2.44 -11.39 17.93
N ALA A 148 2.65 -12.38 18.79
CA ALA A 148 3.57 -12.29 19.93
C ALA A 148 5.07 -12.30 19.54
N ALA A 149 5.41 -12.65 18.30
CA ALA A 149 6.79 -12.81 17.84
C ALA A 149 7.39 -11.53 17.19
N ARG A 150 6.65 -10.42 17.11
CA ARG A 150 7.20 -9.15 16.65
C ARG A 150 8.15 -8.60 17.73
N PRO A 151 9.41 -8.25 17.39
CA PRO A 151 10.29 -7.61 18.35
C PRO A 151 9.63 -6.30 18.82
N PRO A 152 9.66 -5.99 20.13
CA PRO A 152 9.14 -4.72 20.61
C PRO A 152 9.83 -3.59 19.84
N LEU A 153 9.03 -2.64 19.33
CA LEU A 153 9.56 -1.36 18.86
C LEU A 153 10.39 -0.81 20.03
N SER A 154 11.68 -0.55 19.81
CA SER A 154 12.54 0.02 20.86
C SER A 154 11.84 1.24 21.43
N GLU A 155 11.70 1.33 22.76
CA GLU A 155 11.13 2.51 23.43
C GLU A 155 11.79 3.78 22.87
N SER A 156 11.09 4.47 21.97
CA SER A 156 11.59 5.73 21.44
C SER A 156 11.40 6.74 22.57
N LYS A 157 12.51 7.16 23.18
CA LYS A 157 12.52 8.31 24.10
C LYS A 157 11.78 9.47 23.45
N GLY A 158 10.57 9.78 23.92
CA GLY A 158 9.76 10.90 23.41
C GLY A 158 8.36 10.57 22.89
N GLN A 159 7.91 9.30 22.84
CA GLN A 159 6.50 9.03 22.56
C GLN A 159 5.62 9.44 23.76
N PRO A 160 4.54 10.21 23.55
CA PRO A 160 3.56 10.49 24.59
C PRO A 160 3.01 9.19 25.17
N ALA A 161 2.78 9.15 26.48
CA ALA A 161 2.28 7.97 27.20
C ALA A 161 0.89 7.51 26.73
N ASP A 162 0.16 8.36 25.99
CA ASP A 162 -1.17 8.12 25.45
C ASP A 162 -1.18 7.77 23.94
N MET A 163 -0.04 7.71 23.26
CA MET A 163 0.00 7.28 21.86
C MET A 163 -0.27 5.76 21.76
N PRO A 164 -1.23 5.29 20.95
CA PRO A 164 -1.48 3.87 20.78
C PRO A 164 -0.35 3.21 19.99
N ASP A 165 -0.14 1.91 20.22
CA ASP A 165 0.72 1.10 19.37
C ASP A 165 0.08 0.97 17.97
N ILE A 166 0.86 1.29 16.94
CA ILE A 166 0.41 1.32 15.53
C ILE A 166 0.97 0.10 14.82
N GLU A 167 0.08 -0.78 14.38
CA GLU A 167 0.44 -2.01 13.69
C GLU A 167 -0.10 -2.03 12.25
N ILE A 168 0.75 -2.35 11.28
CA ILE A 168 0.34 -2.55 9.88
C ILE A 168 0.09 -4.04 9.62
N ILE A 169 -1.13 -4.35 9.17
CA ILE A 169 -1.56 -5.68 8.76
C ILE A 169 -1.62 -5.74 7.24
N ALA A 170 -0.74 -6.56 6.66
CA ALA A 170 -0.60 -6.66 5.21
C ALA A 170 -1.85 -7.24 4.54
N GLY A 171 -2.10 -6.78 3.32
CA GLY A 171 -3.14 -7.30 2.44
C GLY A 171 -2.58 -7.61 1.06
N VAL A 172 -3.32 -8.37 0.24
CA VAL A 172 -2.91 -8.65 -1.14
C VAL A 172 -3.02 -7.34 -1.95
N PRO A 173 -1.91 -6.75 -2.43
CA PRO A 173 -1.97 -5.48 -3.12
C PRO A 173 -2.55 -5.63 -4.53
N ALA A 174 -3.17 -4.56 -5.04
CA ALA A 174 -3.80 -4.56 -6.37
C ALA A 174 -2.84 -4.95 -7.50
N LEU A 175 -1.55 -4.58 -7.43
CA LEU A 175 -0.52 -5.00 -8.38
C LEU A 175 -0.35 -6.52 -8.45
N SER A 176 -0.40 -7.21 -7.30
CA SER A 176 -0.21 -8.65 -7.23
C SER A 176 -1.44 -9.38 -7.76
N ALA A 177 -2.62 -8.88 -7.39
CA ALA A 177 -3.89 -9.37 -7.91
C ALA A 177 -4.00 -9.19 -9.44
N ALA A 178 -3.65 -8.01 -9.96
CA ALA A 178 -3.63 -7.72 -11.39
C ALA A 178 -2.62 -8.61 -12.13
N ALA A 179 -1.41 -8.77 -11.58
CA ALA A 179 -0.39 -9.62 -12.18
C ALA A 179 -0.84 -11.08 -12.27
N ALA A 180 -1.48 -11.62 -11.23
CA ALA A 180 -2.01 -12.99 -11.23
C ALA A 180 -3.10 -13.20 -12.29
N LEU A 181 -3.93 -12.19 -12.54
CA LEU A 181 -4.96 -12.22 -13.60
C LEU A 181 -4.36 -12.10 -15.00
N LEU A 182 -3.22 -11.42 -15.15
CA LEU A 182 -2.51 -11.24 -16.41
C LEU A 182 -1.57 -12.41 -16.74
N GLY A 183 -1.04 -13.13 -15.74
CA GLY A 183 -0.08 -14.21 -15.91
C GLY A 183 1.15 -14.04 -15.01
N ALA A 184 2.28 -13.64 -15.60
CA ALA A 184 3.52 -13.42 -14.86
C ALA A 184 4.27 -12.15 -15.33
N PRO A 185 3.63 -10.97 -15.32
CA PRO A 185 4.26 -9.75 -15.81
C PRO A 185 5.31 -9.17 -14.84
N LEU A 186 5.25 -9.47 -13.54
CA LEU A 186 6.14 -8.91 -12.50
C LEU A 186 7.30 -9.84 -12.10
N MET A 187 7.75 -10.70 -13.01
CA MET A 187 8.82 -11.68 -12.73
C MET A 187 10.22 -11.04 -12.63
N HIS A 188 10.41 -9.89 -13.27
CA HIS A 188 11.66 -9.12 -13.23
C HIS A 188 11.47 -7.84 -12.40
N ASP A 189 12.54 -7.08 -12.25
CA ASP A 189 12.52 -5.76 -11.62
C ASP A 189 11.37 -4.90 -12.14
N PHE A 190 10.58 -4.36 -11.21
CA PHE A 190 9.44 -3.53 -11.53
C PHE A 190 9.41 -2.28 -10.66
N ALA A 191 8.84 -1.20 -11.20
CA ALA A 191 8.55 0.03 -10.50
C ALA A 191 7.03 0.17 -10.34
N CYS A 192 6.60 0.60 -9.16
CA CYS A 192 5.21 0.94 -8.87
C CYS A 192 5.09 2.46 -8.77
N ILE A 193 4.24 3.07 -9.60
CA ILE A 193 4.12 4.52 -9.74
C ILE A 193 2.64 4.90 -9.71
N SER A 194 2.26 5.85 -8.85
CA SER A 194 0.94 6.48 -8.90
C SER A 194 0.95 7.65 -9.88
N LEU A 195 -0.10 7.76 -10.71
CA LEU A 195 -0.33 8.92 -11.59
C LEU A 195 -1.15 10.03 -10.92
N SER A 196 -1.40 9.94 -9.61
CA SER A 196 -2.08 11.00 -8.87
C SER A 196 -1.11 12.12 -8.50
N ASP A 197 -1.30 13.28 -9.13
CA ASP A 197 -0.56 14.52 -8.90
C ASP A 197 -1.11 15.39 -7.76
N LEU A 198 -2.09 14.89 -6.99
CA LEU A 198 -2.74 15.65 -5.92
C LEU A 198 -1.76 16.18 -4.85
N LEU A 199 -0.80 15.33 -4.45
CA LEU A 199 0.21 15.65 -3.43
C LEU A 199 1.64 15.49 -3.95
N THR A 200 1.81 15.09 -5.21
CA THR A 200 3.12 14.88 -5.83
C THR A 200 3.17 15.71 -7.11
N PRO A 201 4.09 16.69 -7.23
CA PRO A 201 4.25 17.46 -8.45
C PRO A 201 4.44 16.56 -9.67
N TRP A 202 3.79 16.90 -10.79
CA TRP A 202 3.81 16.07 -12.00
C TRP A 202 5.24 15.83 -12.51
N GLU A 203 6.13 16.82 -12.39
CA GLU A 203 7.52 16.73 -12.82
C GLU A 203 8.28 15.61 -12.10
N VAL A 204 7.92 15.32 -10.84
CA VAL A 204 8.47 14.19 -10.09
C VAL A 204 7.94 12.86 -10.63
N ILE A 205 6.66 12.79 -10.99
CA ILE A 205 6.03 11.60 -11.59
C ILE A 205 6.64 11.33 -12.96
N GLU A 206 6.77 12.35 -13.80
CA GLU A 206 7.40 12.28 -15.13
C GLU A 206 8.84 11.78 -15.03
N LYS A 207 9.63 12.32 -14.09
CA LYS A 207 10.99 11.83 -13.83
C LYS A 207 11.01 10.35 -13.42
N ARG A 208 10.09 9.92 -12.54
CA ARG A 208 10.01 8.51 -12.11
C ARG A 208 9.68 7.59 -13.28
N LEU A 209 8.73 7.98 -14.13
CA LEU A 209 8.34 7.23 -15.32
C LEU A 209 9.52 7.11 -16.30
N ALA A 210 10.19 8.22 -16.60
CA ALA A 210 11.34 8.24 -17.50
C ALA A 210 12.47 7.35 -16.98
N CYS A 211 12.86 7.48 -15.70
CA CYS A 211 13.91 6.65 -15.12
C CYS A 211 13.54 5.16 -15.05
N ALA A 212 12.28 4.82 -14.73
CA ALA A 212 11.83 3.42 -14.72
C ALA A 212 11.84 2.83 -16.14
N ALA A 213 11.43 3.62 -17.14
CA ALA A 213 11.44 3.21 -18.52
C ALA A 213 12.88 3.05 -19.03
N GLU A 214 13.76 4.03 -18.81
CA GLU A 214 15.18 3.98 -19.14
C GLU A 214 15.89 2.78 -18.50
N GLY A 215 15.60 2.47 -17.24
CA GLY A 215 16.16 1.33 -16.51
C GLY A 215 15.59 -0.04 -16.90
N ASP A 216 14.76 -0.11 -17.94
CA ASP A 216 14.07 -1.33 -18.41
C ASP A 216 13.23 -2.06 -17.34
N PHE A 217 12.65 -1.31 -16.40
CA PHE A 217 11.72 -1.88 -15.42
C PHE A 217 10.38 -2.22 -16.09
N VAL A 218 9.70 -3.23 -15.55
CA VAL A 218 8.24 -3.36 -15.72
C VAL A 218 7.57 -2.25 -14.91
N ILE A 219 6.58 -1.56 -15.46
CA ILE A 219 5.97 -0.39 -14.80
C ILE A 219 4.53 -0.72 -14.42
N VAL A 220 4.22 -0.63 -13.12
CA VAL A 220 2.85 -0.74 -12.61
C VAL A 220 2.32 0.66 -12.30
N LEU A 221 1.21 1.02 -12.93
CA LEU A 221 0.55 2.30 -12.74
C LEU A 221 -0.67 2.18 -11.83
N TYR A 222 -0.60 2.89 -10.70
CA TYR A 222 -1.71 3.11 -9.79
C TYR A 222 -2.41 4.44 -10.06
N ASN A 223 -3.68 4.52 -9.66
CA ASN A 223 -4.51 5.71 -9.81
C ASN A 223 -4.46 6.31 -11.24
N PRO A 224 -4.53 5.47 -12.30
CA PRO A 224 -4.12 5.86 -13.64
C PRO A 224 -4.98 6.98 -14.24
N LYS A 225 -6.25 7.07 -13.82
CA LYS A 225 -7.21 8.05 -14.33
C LYS A 225 -8.23 8.43 -13.26
N SER A 226 -8.84 9.60 -13.38
CA SER A 226 -10.04 9.98 -12.65
C SER A 226 -10.90 10.92 -13.49
N LYS A 227 -12.06 11.35 -12.97
CA LYS A 227 -12.90 12.36 -13.65
C LYS A 227 -12.15 13.67 -13.95
N LYS A 228 -11.23 14.07 -13.08
CA LYS A 228 -10.44 15.31 -13.24
C LYS A 228 -9.10 15.05 -13.96
N ARG A 229 -8.52 13.86 -13.77
CA ARG A 229 -7.21 13.44 -14.33
C ARG A 229 -7.40 12.59 -15.57
N HIS A 230 -7.34 13.24 -16.73
CA HIS A 230 -7.59 12.61 -18.05
C HIS A 230 -6.36 12.66 -18.96
N TRP A 231 -5.39 13.55 -18.70
CA TRP A 231 -4.21 13.75 -19.54
C TRP A 231 -2.97 13.01 -19.03
N GLN A 232 -2.92 12.66 -17.74
CA GLN A 232 -1.76 12.03 -17.09
C GLN A 232 -1.45 10.65 -17.67
N LEU A 233 -2.46 9.82 -17.93
CA LEU A 233 -2.25 8.51 -18.53
C LEU A 233 -1.71 8.61 -19.96
N PRO A 234 -2.33 9.39 -20.89
CA PRO A 234 -1.72 9.66 -22.20
C PRO A 234 -0.26 10.11 -22.10
N ARG A 235 0.03 11.09 -21.24
CA ARG A 235 1.39 11.59 -21.05
C ARG A 235 2.34 10.52 -20.52
N ALA A 236 1.90 9.68 -19.58
CA ALA A 236 2.71 8.58 -19.07
C ALA A 236 3.03 7.54 -20.16
N LEU A 237 2.07 7.21 -21.02
CA LEU A 237 2.29 6.30 -22.15
C LEU A 237 3.30 6.89 -23.15
N GLU A 238 3.20 8.20 -23.46
CA GLU A 238 4.17 8.90 -24.30
C GLU A 238 5.60 8.82 -23.73
N ILE A 239 5.77 9.09 -22.43
CA ILE A 239 7.08 9.02 -21.76
C ILE A 239 7.64 7.59 -21.83
N VAL A 240 6.82 6.57 -21.61
CA VAL A 240 7.29 5.18 -21.68
C VAL A 240 7.62 4.79 -23.13
N ALA A 241 6.88 5.30 -24.12
CA ALA A 241 7.09 5.04 -25.54
C ALA A 241 8.42 5.58 -26.07
N THR A 242 9.09 6.52 -25.40
CA THR A 242 10.45 6.95 -25.78
C THR A 242 11.51 5.89 -25.49
N HIS A 243 11.21 4.88 -24.67
CA HIS A 243 12.15 3.82 -24.25
C HIS A 243 11.64 2.40 -24.55
N ARG A 244 10.51 2.26 -25.23
CA ARG A 244 9.82 0.99 -25.49
C ARG A 244 9.34 0.92 -26.94
N THR A 245 9.19 -0.28 -27.47
CA THR A 245 8.60 -0.45 -28.81
C THR A 245 7.09 -0.38 -28.75
N ALA A 246 6.46 -0.08 -29.88
CA ALA A 246 5.01 -0.01 -30.04
C ALA A 246 4.30 -1.31 -29.60
N GLU A 247 4.94 -2.45 -29.80
CA GLU A 247 4.43 -3.80 -29.51
C GLU A 247 4.60 -4.22 -28.05
N THR A 248 5.24 -3.38 -27.21
CA THR A 248 5.45 -3.68 -25.79
C THR A 248 4.11 -4.01 -25.13
N PRO A 249 3.95 -5.20 -24.51
CA PRO A 249 2.67 -5.57 -23.94
C PRO A 249 2.23 -4.65 -22.80
N VAL A 250 0.96 -4.31 -22.79
CA VAL A 250 0.31 -3.56 -21.70
C VAL A 250 -0.89 -4.37 -21.20
N GLY A 251 -0.92 -4.65 -19.90
CA GLY A 251 -2.03 -5.26 -19.21
C GLY A 251 -2.89 -4.21 -18.51
N ILE A 252 -4.20 -4.23 -18.72
CA ILE A 252 -5.19 -3.42 -17.99
C ILE A 252 -6.07 -4.39 -17.20
N VAL A 253 -6.11 -4.21 -15.88
CA VAL A 253 -6.99 -4.98 -15.00
C VAL A 253 -7.89 -4.02 -14.23
N ARG A 254 -9.19 -4.08 -14.53
CA ARG A 254 -10.23 -3.31 -13.83
C ARG A 254 -10.91 -4.19 -12.81
N GLN A 255 -11.12 -3.66 -11.60
CA GLN A 255 -11.92 -4.31 -10.56
C GLN A 255 -11.48 -5.76 -10.24
N ALA A 256 -10.17 -5.97 -10.08
CA ALA A 256 -9.60 -7.28 -9.74
C ALA A 256 -10.30 -7.92 -8.53
N HIS A 257 -10.76 -9.16 -8.69
CA HIS A 257 -11.52 -9.93 -7.72
C HIS A 257 -12.79 -9.22 -7.19
N ARG A 258 -13.49 -8.50 -8.06
CA ARG A 258 -14.82 -7.93 -7.80
C ARG A 258 -15.78 -8.32 -8.94
N PRO A 259 -17.11 -8.14 -8.78
CA PRO A 259 -18.09 -8.63 -9.76
C PRO A 259 -17.89 -8.11 -11.20
N GLU A 260 -17.43 -6.86 -11.38
CA GLU A 260 -17.19 -6.27 -12.70
C GLU A 260 -15.73 -6.38 -13.17
N GLN A 261 -15.03 -7.45 -12.76
CA GLN A 261 -13.64 -7.66 -13.16
C GLN A 261 -13.50 -7.73 -14.68
N ALA A 262 -12.58 -6.94 -15.24
CA ALA A 262 -12.19 -7.01 -16.64
C ALA A 262 -10.67 -7.07 -16.78
N VAL A 263 -10.19 -7.87 -17.74
CA VAL A 263 -8.77 -8.07 -18.02
C VAL A 263 -8.54 -7.90 -19.51
N LEU A 264 -7.64 -7.00 -19.88
CA LEU A 264 -7.24 -6.74 -21.25
C LEU A 264 -5.71 -6.80 -21.35
N VAL A 265 -5.22 -7.54 -22.35
CA VAL A 265 -3.81 -7.51 -22.75
C VAL A 265 -3.74 -6.90 -24.15
N THR A 266 -3.15 -5.71 -24.23
CA THR A 266 -2.96 -4.91 -25.44
C THR A 266 -1.47 -4.61 -25.64
N SER A 267 -1.14 -3.69 -26.55
CA SER A 267 0.21 -3.18 -26.79
C SER A 267 0.31 -1.69 -26.40
N LEU A 268 1.53 -1.15 -26.31
CA LEU A 268 1.75 0.25 -25.98
C LEU A 268 1.11 1.20 -27.01
N ALA A 269 1.13 0.82 -28.30
CA ALA A 269 0.51 1.59 -29.36
C ALA A 269 -1.03 1.51 -29.38
N GLU A 270 -1.60 0.38 -28.96
CA GLU A 270 -3.06 0.14 -28.97
C GLU A 270 -3.72 0.41 -27.60
N CYS A 271 -2.95 0.82 -26.59
CA CYS A 271 -3.47 1.10 -25.26
C CYS A 271 -4.34 2.35 -25.27
N SER A 272 -5.66 2.17 -25.23
CA SER A 272 -6.60 3.29 -25.15
C SER A 272 -6.81 3.75 -23.70
N PRO A 273 -6.65 5.05 -23.41
CA PRO A 273 -7.04 5.62 -22.12
C PRO A 273 -8.53 5.50 -21.79
N GLU A 274 -9.38 5.15 -22.76
CA GLU A 274 -10.82 4.94 -22.58
C GLU A 274 -11.14 3.62 -21.87
N ASP A 275 -10.29 2.61 -22.02
CA ASP A 275 -10.41 1.30 -21.35
C ASP A 275 -10.05 1.36 -19.85
N VAL A 276 -9.65 2.54 -19.37
CA VAL A 276 -9.05 2.74 -18.05
C VAL A 276 -9.89 3.70 -17.23
N ASP A 277 -10.13 3.35 -15.97
CA ASP A 277 -10.77 4.20 -14.97
C ASP A 277 -10.01 4.19 -13.63
N MET A 278 -10.60 4.78 -12.60
CA MET A 278 -9.99 4.86 -11.27
C MET A 278 -9.89 3.51 -10.53
N LEU A 279 -10.57 2.47 -11.02
CA LEU A 279 -10.58 1.10 -10.46
C LEU A 279 -9.67 0.16 -11.26
N SER A 280 -8.82 0.72 -12.11
CA SER A 280 -7.92 0.00 -12.99
C SER A 280 -6.48 0.03 -12.50
N ILE A 281 -5.76 -1.08 -12.69
CA ILE A 281 -4.31 -1.18 -12.59
C ILE A 281 -3.76 -1.44 -13.99
N LEU A 282 -2.75 -0.66 -14.39
CA LEU A 282 -2.02 -0.88 -15.63
C LEU A 282 -0.65 -1.47 -15.34
N ILE A 283 -0.24 -2.44 -16.14
CA ILE A 283 1.11 -3.01 -16.10
C ILE A 283 1.71 -2.91 -17.50
N ILE A 284 2.76 -2.13 -17.66
CA ILE A 284 3.50 -1.97 -18.91
C ILE A 284 4.75 -2.85 -18.84
N GLY A 285 4.89 -3.74 -19.81
CA GLY A 285 6.03 -4.65 -19.90
C GLY A 285 7.36 -3.93 -20.08
N ASN A 286 8.44 -4.64 -19.74
CA ASN A 286 9.79 -4.27 -20.16
C ASN A 286 10.14 -4.85 -21.53
N SER A 287 11.37 -4.61 -22.01
CA SER A 287 11.86 -5.08 -23.31
C SER A 287 11.75 -6.58 -23.55
N SER A 288 11.75 -7.39 -22.48
CA SER A 288 11.66 -8.86 -22.55
C SER A 288 10.24 -9.40 -22.46
N THR A 289 9.28 -8.55 -22.09
CA THR A 289 7.91 -8.94 -21.83
C THR A 289 7.20 -9.27 -23.14
N ARG A 290 6.47 -10.38 -23.18
CA ARG A 290 5.74 -10.81 -24.37
C ARG A 290 4.34 -11.31 -24.04
N ARG A 291 3.47 -11.24 -25.04
CA ARG A 291 2.14 -11.84 -25.00
C ARG A 291 2.25 -13.35 -25.27
N MET A 292 1.57 -14.14 -24.46
CA MET A 292 1.44 -15.59 -24.61
C MET A 292 -0.05 -15.97 -24.59
N GLY A 293 -0.69 -15.90 -25.76
CA GLY A 293 -2.13 -16.03 -25.90
C GLY A 293 -2.86 -14.89 -25.17
N ARG A 294 -3.64 -15.23 -24.15
CA ARG A 294 -4.31 -14.25 -23.28
C ARG A 294 -3.44 -13.71 -22.15
N HIS A 295 -2.24 -14.28 -21.95
CA HIS A 295 -1.37 -13.94 -20.83
C HIS A 295 -0.29 -12.94 -21.23
N MET A 296 0.20 -12.20 -20.24
CA MET A 296 1.37 -11.34 -20.30
C MET A 296 2.47 -11.96 -19.45
N VAL A 297 3.65 -12.19 -20.04
CA VAL A 297 4.74 -12.92 -19.39
C VAL A 297 6.05 -12.17 -19.57
N THR A 298 6.69 -11.88 -18.44
CA THR A 298 8.08 -11.43 -18.38
C THR A 298 8.95 -12.66 -18.09
N PRO A 299 9.74 -13.15 -19.05
CA PRO A 299 10.47 -14.39 -18.91
C PRO A 299 11.60 -14.26 -17.88
N ARG A 300 11.81 -15.32 -17.08
CA ARG A 300 12.93 -15.40 -16.11
C ARG A 300 14.32 -15.64 -16.74
N GLY A 301 14.40 -15.83 -18.06
CA GLY A 301 15.67 -15.99 -18.79
C GLY A 301 16.25 -17.41 -18.92
N TYR A 302 15.67 -18.43 -18.27
CA TYR A 302 16.21 -19.80 -18.32
C TYR A 302 16.31 -20.38 -19.75
N MET A 303 15.31 -20.15 -20.60
CA MET A 303 15.31 -20.72 -21.96
C MET A 303 16.43 -20.14 -22.82
N THR A 304 16.77 -18.86 -22.66
CA THR A 304 17.92 -18.24 -23.33
C THR A 304 19.23 -18.85 -22.84
N LYS A 305 19.37 -19.08 -21.53
CA LYS A 305 20.57 -19.69 -20.94
C LYS A 305 20.83 -21.12 -21.43
N TYR A 306 19.79 -21.92 -21.64
CA TYR A 306 19.94 -23.33 -22.02
C TYR A 306 19.92 -23.59 -23.53
N ARG A 307 19.31 -22.71 -24.35
CA ARG A 307 19.33 -22.84 -25.82
C ARG A 307 20.69 -22.56 -26.48
N HIS A 308 21.60 -21.87 -25.79
CA HIS A 308 22.96 -21.63 -26.29
C HIS A 308 23.98 -22.70 -25.84
N ARG A 309 23.51 -23.82 -25.27
CA ARG A 309 24.36 -24.95 -24.82
C ARG A 309 24.21 -26.21 -25.69
N GLU A 310 23.39 -26.17 -26.72
CA GLU A 310 23.30 -27.17 -27.80
C GLU A 310 23.94 -26.60 -29.06
#